data_AF-A0A3D0EWM6-F1
#
_entry.id   AF-A0A3D0EWM6-F1
#
_cell.length_a   1.000
_cell.length_b   1.000
_cell.length_c   1.000
_cell.angle_alpha   90.00
_cell.angle_beta   90.00
_cell.angle_gamma   90.00
#
_symmetry.space_group_name_H-M   'P 1'
#
loop_
_entity.id
_entity.type
_entity.pdbx_description
1 polymer ?
#
loop_
_entity_poly.entity_id
_entity_poly.type
_entity_poly.pdbx_seq_one_letter_code
_entity_poly.pdbx_strand_id
1 'polypeptide(L)'
;MTVLAFSTLPNRLTVQGASLFNMMRNFGSSLFISICILTLLRSTAENYAGLSQAINPMNQWLSEPQISSYWGTDSMVSLARLSQEIANQSLMGGYLNAFSLFTWVAVAALPLAWLYRSNKGTTQ
;
A
#
# COMPACT_ATOMS: atom_id res chain seq x y z
N MET A 1 10.52 22.97 -5.84
CA MET A 1 10.62 21.82 -6.75
C MET A 1 10.47 22.18 -8.22
N THR A 2 9.61 23.14 -8.61
CA THR A 2 9.43 23.54 -10.03
C THR A 2 10.60 24.32 -10.63
N VAL A 3 11.30 25.15 -9.84
CA VAL A 3 12.45 25.95 -10.30
C VAL A 3 13.58 25.10 -10.91
N LEU A 4 13.77 23.87 -10.43
CA LEU A 4 14.80 22.95 -10.94
C LEU A 4 14.41 22.30 -12.28
N ALA A 5 13.12 21.95 -12.46
CA ALA A 5 12.60 21.34 -13.68
C ALA A 5 12.61 22.30 -14.89
N PHE A 6 12.57 23.62 -14.63
CA PHE A 6 12.63 24.66 -15.67
C PHE A 6 14.02 25.26 -15.87
N SER A 7 15.03 24.84 -15.10
CA SER A 7 16.37 25.43 -15.18
C SER A 7 17.09 25.16 -16.51
N THR A 8 16.71 24.11 -17.24
CA THR A 8 17.23 23.77 -18.57
C THR A 8 16.30 24.16 -19.73
N LEU A 9 15.16 24.82 -19.47
CA LEU A 9 14.16 25.18 -20.49
C LEU A 9 14.23 26.68 -20.85
N PRO A 10 14.15 27.07 -22.15
CA PRO A 10 14.06 28.47 -22.55
C PRO A 10 12.83 29.15 -21.93
N ASN A 11 12.97 30.40 -21.48
CA ASN A 11 11.95 31.11 -20.70
C ASN A 11 10.55 31.13 -21.38
N ARG A 12 10.50 31.07 -22.71
CA ARG A 12 9.26 31.02 -23.53
C ARG A 12 8.48 29.68 -23.41
N LEU A 13 9.14 28.58 -23.06
CA LEU A 13 8.56 27.23 -22.99
C LEU A 13 8.19 26.81 -21.56
N THR A 14 8.57 27.59 -20.55
CA THR A 14 8.34 27.31 -19.12
C THR A 14 6.86 27.13 -18.80
N VAL A 15 5.98 27.93 -19.40
CA VAL A 15 4.52 27.84 -19.22
C VAL A 15 3.97 26.49 -19.73
N GLN A 16 4.41 26.04 -20.91
CA GLN A 16 3.99 24.75 -21.47
C GLN A 16 4.55 23.58 -20.66
N GLY A 17 5.82 23.65 -20.27
CA GLY A 17 6.44 22.61 -19.44
C GLY A 17 5.83 22.52 -18.03
N ALA A 18 5.39 23.65 -17.44
CA ALA A 18 4.69 23.67 -16.15
C ALA A 18 3.35 22.94 -16.21
N SER A 19 2.59 23.13 -17.29
CA SER A 19 1.35 22.41 -17.54
C SER A 19 1.59 20.90 -17.65
N LEU A 20 2.56 20.49 -18.47
CA LEU A 20 2.89 19.06 -18.67
C LEU A 20 3.41 18.41 -17.39
N PHE A 21 4.28 19.09 -16.62
CA PHE A 21 4.77 18.59 -15.34
C PHE A 21 3.63 18.35 -14.35
N ASN A 22 2.69 19.29 -14.25
CA ASN A 22 1.53 19.13 -13.37
C ASN A 22 0.63 17.99 -13.81
N MET A 23 0.40 17.84 -15.12
CA MET A 23 -0.40 16.76 -15.68
C MET A 23 0.24 15.39 -15.39
N MET A 24 1.54 15.24 -15.66
CA MET A 24 2.30 14.02 -15.36
C MET A 24 2.26 13.69 -13.86
N ARG A 25 2.41 14.70 -13.00
CA ARG A 25 2.34 14.53 -11.54
C ARG A 25 0.96 14.05 -11.09
N ASN A 26 -0.11 14.67 -11.59
CA ASN A 26 -1.48 14.27 -11.26
C ASN A 26 -1.80 12.87 -11.81
N PHE A 27 -1.40 12.57 -13.04
CA PHE A 27 -1.56 11.25 -13.66
C PHE A 27 -0.81 10.15 -12.89
N GLY A 28 0.46 10.39 -12.56
CA GLY A 28 1.27 9.46 -11.78
C GLY A 28 0.69 9.19 -10.40
N SER A 29 0.21 10.23 -9.71
CA SER A 29 -0.46 10.08 -8.41
C SER A 29 -1.72 9.23 -8.52
N SER A 30 -2.58 9.47 -9.51
CA SER A 30 -3.82 8.71 -9.69
C SER A 30 -3.55 7.24 -10.03
N LEU A 31 -2.57 6.97 -10.91
CA LEU A 31 -2.17 5.61 -11.25
C LEU A 31 -1.64 4.86 -10.01
N PHE A 32 -0.78 5.52 -9.24
CA PHE A 32 -0.18 4.92 -8.06
C PHE A 32 -1.21 4.62 -6.97
N ILE A 33 -2.16 5.54 -6.72
CA ILE A 33 -3.26 5.30 -5.78
C ILE A 33 -4.11 4.10 -6.23
N SER A 34 -4.41 3.98 -7.53
CA SER A 34 -5.17 2.85 -8.07
C SER A 34 -4.47 1.51 -7.82
N ILE A 35 -3.16 1.44 -8.06
CA ILE A 35 -2.35 0.24 -7.78
C ILE A 35 -2.36 -0.07 -6.28
N CYS A 36 -2.18 0.92 -5.41
CA CYS A 36 -2.22 0.71 -3.96
C CYS A 36 -3.55 0.14 -3.48
N ILE A 37 -4.67 0.67 -3.99
CA ILE A 37 -6.01 0.17 -3.67
C ILE A 37 -6.18 -1.28 -4.16
N LEU A 38 -5.76 -1.58 -5.39
CA LEU A 38 -5.81 -2.94 -5.92
C LEU A 38 -5.02 -3.92 -5.04
N THR A 39 -3.80 -3.55 -4.66
CA THR A 39 -2.94 -4.38 -3.81
C THR A 39 -3.52 -4.56 -2.42
N LEU A 40 -4.12 -3.52 -1.84
CA LEU A 40 -4.83 -3.59 -0.56
C LEU A 40 -5.98 -4.59 -0.66
N LEU A 41 -6.89 -4.42 -1.64
CA LEU A 41 -8.05 -5.31 -1.79
C LEU A 41 -7.63 -6.75 -2.00
N ARG A 42 -6.65 -6.97 -2.88
CA ARG A 42 -6.14 -8.31 -3.19
C ARG A 42 -5.52 -8.96 -1.96
N SER A 43 -4.64 -8.25 -1.27
CA SER A 43 -3.95 -8.79 -0.09
C SER A 43 -4.91 -9.02 1.08
N THR A 44 -5.88 -8.14 1.29
CA THR A 44 -6.96 -8.35 2.27
C THR A 44 -7.74 -9.63 1.95
N ALA A 45 -8.11 -9.86 0.69
CA ALA A 45 -8.83 -11.06 0.29
C ALA A 45 -8.00 -12.35 0.50
N GLU A 46 -6.72 -12.32 0.15
CA GLU A 46 -5.79 -13.44 0.37
C GLU A 46 -5.61 -13.74 1.87
N ASN A 47 -5.42 -12.71 2.70
CA ASN A 47 -5.31 -12.85 4.15
C ASN A 47 -6.60 -13.35 4.78
N TYR A 48 -7.75 -12.87 4.32
CA TYR A 48 -9.06 -13.32 4.78
C TYR A 48 -9.29 -14.79 4.47
N ALA A 49 -8.94 -15.24 3.26
CA ALA A 49 -9.02 -16.64 2.89
C ALA A 49 -8.14 -17.52 3.79
N GLY A 50 -6.89 -17.11 4.06
CA GLY A 50 -6.00 -17.85 4.95
C GLY A 50 -6.48 -17.89 6.41
N LEU A 51 -6.92 -16.75 6.95
CA LEU A 51 -7.38 -16.65 8.34
C LEU A 51 -8.73 -17.37 8.56
N SER A 52 -9.65 -17.28 7.60
CA SER A 52 -10.93 -18.02 7.67
C SER A 52 -10.75 -19.53 7.61
N GLN A 53 -9.74 -20.03 6.89
CA GLN A 53 -9.37 -21.46 6.90
C GLN A 53 -8.83 -21.92 8.26
N ALA A 54 -8.19 -21.03 9.03
CA ALA A 54 -7.67 -21.35 10.36
C ALA A 54 -8.79 -21.54 11.40
N ILE A 55 -9.97 -20.96 11.16
CA ILE A 55 -11.18 -21.20 11.96
C ILE A 55 -11.91 -22.39 11.36
N ASN A 56 -11.41 -23.57 11.72
CA ASN A 56 -12.15 -24.80 11.53
C ASN A 56 -12.66 -25.27 12.90
N PRO A 57 -13.94 -25.64 13.07
CA PRO A 57 -14.44 -26.27 14.31
C PRO A 57 -13.69 -27.56 14.68
N MET A 58 -12.93 -28.16 13.75
CA MET A 58 -12.04 -29.30 14.02
C MET A 58 -10.63 -28.90 14.50
N ASN A 59 -10.34 -27.61 14.65
CA ASN A 59 -9.03 -27.14 15.08
C ASN A 59 -8.91 -27.27 16.61
N GLN A 60 -8.02 -28.16 17.07
CA GLN A 60 -7.87 -28.54 18.48
C GLN A 60 -7.58 -27.35 19.42
N TRP A 61 -7.03 -26.25 18.89
CA TRP A 61 -6.71 -25.05 19.66
C TRP A 61 -7.97 -24.25 20.05
N LEU A 62 -9.05 -24.35 19.28
CA LEU A 62 -10.35 -23.75 19.62
C LEU A 62 -11.15 -24.62 20.60
N SER A 63 -10.75 -25.88 20.80
CA SER A 63 -11.39 -26.83 21.71
C SER A 63 -10.82 -26.79 23.14
N GLU A 64 -9.73 -26.06 23.37
CA GLU A 64 -9.13 -25.89 24.70
C GLU A 64 -10.07 -25.06 25.61
N PRO A 65 -10.45 -25.56 26.80
CA PRO A 65 -11.45 -24.90 27.67
C PRO A 65 -11.09 -23.46 28.06
N GLN A 66 -9.80 -23.13 28.16
CA GLN A 66 -9.34 -21.78 28.50
C GLN A 66 -9.57 -20.76 27.36
N ILE A 67 -9.55 -21.22 26.11
CA ILE A 67 -9.69 -20.39 24.90
C ILE A 67 -11.16 -20.35 24.47
N SER A 68 -11.88 -21.47 24.58
CA SER A 68 -13.31 -21.57 24.24
C SER A 68 -14.20 -20.61 25.04
N SER A 69 -13.85 -20.30 26.30
CA SER A 69 -14.64 -19.36 27.11
C SER A 69 -14.72 -17.93 26.54
N TYR A 70 -13.76 -17.50 25.72
CA TYR A 70 -13.74 -16.16 25.12
C TYR A 70 -13.84 -16.18 23.58
N TRP A 71 -13.33 -17.23 22.93
CA TRP A 71 -13.25 -17.38 21.47
C TRP A 71 -13.92 -18.67 20.95
N GLY A 72 -14.75 -19.30 21.77
CA GLY A 72 -15.37 -20.59 21.46
C GLY A 72 -16.30 -20.53 20.26
N THR A 73 -16.44 -21.66 19.57
CA THR A 73 -17.35 -21.80 18.43
C THR A 73 -18.79 -22.15 18.82
N ASP A 74 -19.06 -22.30 20.13
CA ASP A 74 -20.30 -22.86 20.66
C ASP A 74 -21.50 -21.90 20.59
N SER A 75 -21.24 -20.60 20.42
CA SER A 75 -22.28 -19.57 20.32
C SER A 75 -22.15 -18.78 19.01
N MET A 76 -23.28 -18.57 18.34
CA MET A 76 -23.42 -17.71 17.16
C MET A 76 -22.82 -16.31 17.38
N VAL A 77 -22.91 -15.78 18.60
CA VAL A 77 -22.36 -14.46 18.97
C VAL A 77 -20.83 -14.47 19.00
N SER A 78 -20.23 -15.54 19.52
CA SER A 78 -18.77 -15.69 19.56
C SER A 78 -18.19 -15.88 18.15
N LEU A 79 -18.88 -16.69 17.33
CA LEU A 79 -18.51 -16.92 15.93
C LEU A 79 -18.55 -15.62 15.11
N ALA A 80 -19.56 -14.77 15.33
CA ALA A 80 -19.67 -13.47 14.68
C ALA A 80 -18.54 -12.51 15.10
N ARG A 81 -18.17 -12.48 16.39
CA ARG A 81 -17.05 -11.67 16.89
C ARG A 81 -15.73 -12.10 16.27
N LEU A 82 -15.49 -13.41 16.21
CA LEU A 82 -14.28 -13.97 15.62
C LEU A 82 -14.20 -13.70 14.12
N SER A 83 -15.31 -13.82 13.39
CA SER A 83 -15.39 -13.43 11.97
C SER A 83 -15.06 -11.95 11.75
N GLN A 84 -15.53 -11.08 12.65
CA GLN A 84 -15.25 -9.65 12.55
C GLN A 84 -13.77 -9.33 12.85
N GLU A 85 -13.17 -10.05 13.80
CA GLU A 85 -11.74 -9.90 14.09
C GLU A 85 -10.87 -10.37 12.94
N ILE A 86 -11.22 -11.47 12.26
CA ILE A 86 -10.54 -11.84 11.00
C ILE A 86 -10.62 -10.72 9.98
N ALA A 87 -11.80 -10.13 9.79
CA ALA A 87 -11.97 -9.05 8.82
C ALA A 87 -11.04 -7.87 9.14
N ASN A 88 -10.96 -7.48 10.42
CA ASN A 88 -10.05 -6.44 10.90
C ASN A 88 -8.57 -6.80 10.64
N GLN A 89 -8.14 -8.02 10.99
CA GLN A 89 -6.77 -8.47 10.80
C GLN A 89 -6.39 -8.62 9.32
N SER A 90 -7.33 -9.08 8.50
CA SER A 90 -7.14 -9.20 7.06
C SER A 90 -6.93 -7.83 6.42
N LEU A 91 -7.73 -6.83 6.83
CA LEU A 91 -7.55 -5.44 6.41
C LEU A 91 -6.21 -4.88 6.86
N MET A 92 -5.81 -5.13 8.10
CA MET A 92 -4.49 -4.73 8.62
C MET A 92 -3.36 -5.30 7.76
N GLY A 93 -3.43 -6.58 7.40
CA GLY A 93 -2.46 -7.21 6.50
C GLY A 93 -2.44 -6.57 5.11
N GLY A 94 -3.61 -6.22 4.56
CA GLY A 94 -3.72 -5.48 3.30
C GLY A 94 -3.05 -4.10 3.36
N TYR A 95 -3.22 -3.37 4.47
CA TYR A 95 -2.55 -2.08 4.69
C TYR A 95 -1.04 -2.22 4.76
N LEU A 96 -0.52 -3.22 5.47
CA LEU A 96 0.93 -3.46 5.55
C LEU A 96 1.54 -3.70 4.16
N ASN A 97 0.86 -4.45 3.30
CA ASN A 97 1.30 -4.68 1.94
C ASN A 97 1.27 -3.40 1.09
N ALA A 98 0.23 -2.57 1.24
CA ALA A 98 0.17 -1.27 0.59
C ALA A 98 1.30 -0.34 1.06
N PHE A 99 1.62 -0.31 2.37
CA PHE A 99 2.77 0.45 2.89
C PHE A 99 4.11 -0.04 2.34
N SER A 100 4.28 -1.36 2.18
CA SER A 100 5.46 -1.93 1.53
C SER A 100 5.63 -1.39 0.10
N LEU A 101 4.55 -1.27 -0.67
CA LEU A 101 4.58 -0.63 -1.99
C LEU A 101 5.07 0.82 -1.93
N PHE A 102 4.58 1.63 -0.98
CA PHE A 102 5.08 3.00 -0.78
C PHE A 102 6.59 3.02 -0.50
N THR A 103 7.07 2.11 0.34
CA THR A 103 8.50 1.98 0.65
C THR A 103 9.30 1.63 -0.60
N TRP A 104 8.87 0.65 -1.39
CA TRP A 104 9.57 0.27 -2.62
C TRP A 104 9.61 1.40 -3.66
N VAL A 105 8.53 2.14 -3.84
CA VAL A 105 8.52 3.31 -4.73
C VAL A 105 9.46 4.40 -4.24
N ALA A 106 9.48 4.67 -2.93
CA ALA A 106 10.42 5.63 -2.35
C ALA A 106 11.89 5.20 -2.54
N VAL A 107 12.18 3.92 -2.33
CA VAL A 107 13.52 3.35 -2.56
C VAL A 107 13.91 3.45 -4.04
N ALA A 108 12.99 3.16 -4.97
CA ALA A 108 13.23 3.31 -6.41
C ALA A 108 13.43 4.78 -6.85
N ALA A 109 12.91 5.76 -6.11
CA ALA A 109 13.14 7.18 -6.37
C ALA A 109 14.55 7.66 -5.95
N LEU A 110 15.20 7.00 -4.98
CA LEU A 110 16.55 7.35 -4.52
C LEU A 110 17.63 7.31 -5.63
N PRO A 111 17.77 6.25 -6.45
CA PRO A 111 18.79 6.21 -7.51
C PRO A 111 18.53 7.27 -8.59
N LEU A 112 17.27 7.57 -8.92
CA LEU A 112 16.91 8.63 -9.85
C LEU A 112 17.31 10.01 -9.32
N ALA A 113 17.08 10.27 -8.03
CA ALA A 113 17.51 11.50 -7.38
C ALA A 113 19.05 11.64 -7.35
N TRP A 114 19.76 10.53 -7.13
CA TRP A 114 21.22 10.50 -7.14
C TRP A 114 21.80 10.75 -8.55
N LEU A 115 21.25 10.10 -9.58
CA LEU A 115 21.65 10.29 -10.98
C LEU A 115 21.48 11.75 -11.43
N TYR A 116 20.35 12.38 -11.08
CA TYR A 116 20.06 13.77 -11.44
C TYR A 116 20.99 14.77 -10.73
N ARG A 117 21.47 14.44 -9.52
CA ARG A 117 22.49 15.25 -8.82
C ARG A 117 23.86 15.20 -9.49
N SER A 118 24.22 14.09 -10.14
CA SER A 118 25.52 13.93 -10.80
C SER A 118 25.67 14.77 -12.08
N ASN A 119 24.57 15.25 -12.69
CA ASN A 119 24.61 16.02 -13.94
C ASN A 119 24.82 17.53 -13.74
N LYS A 120 25.24 17.98 -12.56
CA LYS A 120 25.54 19.40 -12.26
C LYS A 120 27.02 19.77 -12.41
N GLY A 121 27.72 19.17 -13.38
CA GLY A 121 29.17 19.27 -13.48
C GLY A 121 29.75 19.32 -14.89
N THR A 122 29.15 20.02 -15.85
CA THR A 122 29.85 20.48 -17.07
C THR A 122 28.98 21.44 -17.89
N THR A 123 29.00 22.73 -17.53
CA THR A 123 28.84 23.82 -18.50
C THR A 123 29.38 25.10 -17.84
N GLN A 124 30.70 25.26 -17.95
CA GLN A 124 31.29 26.60 -18.08
C GLN A 124 30.98 27.11 -19.48
#